data_AF-A0A6A9SCJ5-F1
#
_entry.id   AF-A0A6A9SCJ5-F1
#
_cell.length_a   1.000
_cell.length_b   1.000
_cell.length_c   1.000
_cell.angle_alpha   90.00
_cell.angle_beta   90.00
_cell.angle_gamma   90.00
#
_symmetry.space_group_name_H-M   'P 1'
#
loop_
_entity.id
_entity.type
_entity.pdbx_description
1 polymer ?
#
loop_
_entity_poly.entity_id
_entity_poly.type
_entity_poly.pdbx_seq_one_letter_code
_entity_poly.pdbx_strand_id
1 'polypeptide(L)'
;MDLQPDELAGVVDLFGSLTRAELVDACGELAFKQGVDADPDAVAAAIDGAIDSYHLVAVDDHAADTDETLLVVGPVAFPALPDGAADLPHIMDVPSRDLARDAVIEAVKSRFREDAVMAVKNSDEDRVETLLDVSYDIEAWESVEMDGLRDRLDDV
;
A
#
# COMPACT_ATOMS: atom_id res chain seq x y z
N MET A 1 5.37 6.37 -17.24
CA MET A 1 6.27 5.58 -16.37
C MET A 1 5.44 4.44 -15.86
N ASP A 2 6.02 3.26 -15.74
CA ASP A 2 5.34 2.05 -15.25
C ASP A 2 6.15 1.53 -14.07
N LEU A 3 5.69 1.83 -12.85
CA LEU A 3 6.37 1.43 -11.61
C LEU A 3 5.74 0.14 -11.09
N GLN A 4 6.58 -0.79 -10.67
CA GLN A 4 6.12 -2.00 -10.02
C GLN A 4 5.59 -1.70 -8.59
N PRO A 5 4.75 -2.57 -8.01
CA PRO A 5 4.22 -2.35 -6.66
C PRO A 5 5.31 -2.16 -5.59
N ASP A 6 6.39 -2.93 -5.64
CA ASP A 6 7.54 -2.78 -4.73
C ASP A 6 8.29 -1.45 -4.94
N GLU A 7 8.30 -0.92 -6.15
CA GLU A 7 8.89 0.37 -6.48
C GLU A 7 8.06 1.53 -5.88
N LEU A 8 6.73 1.43 -5.96
CA LEU A 8 5.83 2.36 -5.27
C LEU A 8 5.99 2.27 -3.76
N ALA A 9 6.09 1.06 -3.21
CA ALA A 9 6.37 0.86 -1.79
C ALA A 9 7.73 1.45 -1.39
N GLY A 10 8.77 1.34 -2.22
CA GLY A 10 10.07 1.98 -2.01
C GLY A 10 10.01 3.50 -1.99
N VAL A 11 9.17 4.12 -2.84
CA VAL A 11 8.94 5.57 -2.79
C VAL A 11 8.22 5.94 -1.49
N VAL A 12 7.17 5.24 -1.10
CA VAL A 12 6.45 5.50 0.17
C VAL A 12 7.37 5.32 1.38
N ASP A 13 8.23 4.30 1.38
CA ASP A 13 9.20 4.01 2.46
C ASP A 13 10.15 5.18 2.72
N LEU A 14 10.58 5.91 1.68
CA LEU A 14 11.44 7.10 1.84
C LEU A 14 10.81 8.20 2.70
N PHE A 15 9.49 8.34 2.65
CA PHE A 15 8.75 9.36 3.38
C PHE A 15 8.08 8.80 4.65
N GLY A 16 8.07 7.47 4.81
CA GLY A 16 7.32 6.74 5.83
C GLY A 16 5.81 6.68 5.55
N SER A 17 5.21 7.78 5.11
CA SER A 17 3.82 7.83 4.64
C SER A 17 3.60 8.97 3.65
N LEU A 18 2.71 8.76 2.70
CA LEU A 18 2.33 9.76 1.69
C LEU A 18 0.82 9.79 1.52
N THR A 19 0.24 10.94 1.22
CA THR A 19 -1.11 10.96 0.64
C THR A 19 -1.06 10.41 -0.78
N ARG A 20 -2.22 10.04 -1.33
CA ARG A 20 -2.31 9.60 -2.73
C ARG A 20 -1.82 10.66 -3.71
N ALA A 21 -2.15 11.93 -3.46
CA ALA A 21 -1.69 13.04 -4.30
C ALA A 21 -0.17 13.20 -4.23
N GLU A 22 0.41 13.13 -3.03
CA GLU A 22 1.86 13.23 -2.86
C GLU A 22 2.61 12.07 -3.54
N LEU A 23 2.06 10.83 -3.50
CA LEU A 23 2.68 9.71 -4.23
C LEU A 23 2.62 9.88 -5.75
N VAL A 24 1.52 10.42 -6.28
CA VAL A 24 1.41 10.77 -7.71
C VAL A 24 2.44 11.83 -8.08
N ASP A 25 2.57 12.88 -7.27
CA ASP A 25 3.56 13.95 -7.48
C ASP A 25 4.99 13.41 -7.42
N ALA A 26 5.29 12.53 -6.46
CA ALA A 26 6.59 11.87 -6.34
C ALA A 26 6.96 11.07 -7.59
N CYS A 27 6.01 10.34 -8.16
CA CYS A 27 6.20 9.62 -9.42
C CYS A 27 6.40 10.58 -10.60
N GLY A 28 5.71 11.71 -10.61
CA GLY A 28 5.89 12.77 -11.61
C GLY A 28 7.28 13.39 -11.59
N GLU A 29 7.78 13.75 -10.39
CA GLU A 29 9.15 14.26 -10.20
C GLU A 29 10.20 13.23 -10.62
N LEU A 30 10.00 11.96 -10.26
CA LEU A 30 10.88 10.87 -10.66
C LEU A 30 10.93 10.70 -12.19
N ALA A 31 9.78 10.74 -12.85
CA ALA A 31 9.68 10.63 -14.30
C ALA A 31 10.35 11.79 -15.02
N PHE A 32 10.12 13.02 -14.53
CA PHE A 32 10.80 14.21 -15.03
C PHE A 32 12.32 14.06 -14.92
N LYS A 33 12.82 13.56 -13.78
CA LYS A 33 14.25 13.34 -13.55
C LYS A 33 14.86 12.26 -14.45
N GLN A 34 14.11 11.21 -14.75
CA GLN A 34 14.53 10.14 -15.66
C GLN A 34 14.36 10.53 -17.14
N GLY A 35 13.76 11.69 -17.44
CA GLY A 35 13.49 12.14 -18.81
C GLY A 35 12.45 11.27 -19.53
N VAL A 36 11.55 10.63 -18.77
CA VAL A 36 10.45 9.81 -19.28
C VAL A 36 9.12 10.49 -19.00
N ASP A 37 8.11 10.14 -19.79
CA ASP A 37 6.75 10.65 -19.57
C ASP A 37 6.05 9.85 -18.47
N ALA A 38 5.28 10.50 -17.61
CA ALA A 38 4.43 9.86 -16.61
C ALA A 38 2.99 10.33 -16.82
N ASP A 39 2.16 9.39 -17.28
CA ASP A 39 0.72 9.58 -17.34
C ASP A 39 0.15 9.51 -15.90
N PRO A 40 -0.42 10.61 -15.37
CA PRO A 40 -0.96 10.63 -14.01
C PRO A 40 -2.06 9.60 -13.78
N ASP A 41 -2.87 9.30 -14.80
CA ASP A 41 -3.95 8.32 -14.70
C ASP A 41 -3.37 6.89 -14.60
N ALA A 42 -2.28 6.62 -15.32
CA ALA A 42 -1.57 5.34 -15.22
C ALA A 42 -0.90 5.17 -13.86
N VAL A 43 -0.30 6.23 -13.31
CA VAL A 43 0.28 6.21 -11.96
C VAL A 43 -0.81 5.98 -10.91
N ALA A 44 -1.94 6.67 -11.01
CA ALA A 44 -3.08 6.46 -10.13
C ALA A 44 -3.58 5.00 -10.18
N ALA A 45 -3.70 4.41 -11.36
CA ALA A 45 -4.08 3.01 -11.51
C ALA A 45 -3.05 2.04 -10.91
N ALA A 46 -1.76 2.34 -11.05
CA ALA A 46 -0.68 1.54 -10.43
C ALA A 46 -0.75 1.60 -8.90
N ILE A 47 -1.07 2.76 -8.32
CA ILE A 47 -1.30 2.91 -6.87
C ILE A 47 -2.50 2.06 -6.44
N ASP A 48 -3.62 2.10 -7.18
CA ASP A 48 -4.78 1.25 -6.86
C ASP A 48 -4.44 -0.23 -6.92
N GLY A 49 -3.62 -0.67 -7.89
CA GLY A 49 -3.13 -2.04 -7.97
C GLY A 49 -2.20 -2.42 -6.81
N ALA A 50 -1.31 -1.51 -6.39
CA ALA A 50 -0.42 -1.72 -5.25
C ALA A 50 -1.19 -1.76 -3.92
N ILE A 51 -2.25 -0.97 -3.81
CA ILE A 51 -3.24 -1.09 -2.74
C ILE A 51 -3.86 -2.49 -2.86
N ASP A 52 -4.54 -2.84 -3.96
CA ASP A 52 -5.28 -4.11 -4.13
C ASP A 52 -4.47 -5.36 -3.76
N SER A 53 -3.18 -5.36 -4.09
CA SER A 53 -2.22 -6.44 -3.84
C SER A 53 -1.51 -6.37 -2.48
N TYR A 54 -1.93 -5.48 -1.58
CA TYR A 54 -1.38 -5.30 -0.23
C TYR A 54 0.11 -4.88 -0.18
N HIS A 55 0.65 -4.34 -1.27
CA HIS A 55 1.96 -3.68 -1.26
C HIS A 55 1.89 -2.30 -0.60
N LEU A 56 0.73 -1.65 -0.70
CA LEU A 56 0.41 -0.43 0.02
C LEU A 56 -0.84 -0.60 0.87
N VAL A 57 -0.88 0.10 1.99
CA VAL A 57 -2.01 0.13 2.91
C VAL A 57 -2.52 1.56 3.01
N ALA A 58 -3.81 1.72 2.75
CA ALA A 58 -4.54 2.96 2.98
C ALA A 58 -4.99 3.03 4.44
N VAL A 59 -4.65 4.11 5.12
CA VAL A 59 -4.97 4.38 6.52
C VAL A 59 -5.81 5.65 6.56
N ASP A 60 -7.11 5.51 6.78
CA ASP A 60 -8.04 6.64 6.88
C ASP A 60 -8.19 7.16 8.32
N ASP A 61 -8.17 6.26 9.30
CA ASP A 61 -8.33 6.61 10.72
C ASP A 61 -6.96 6.79 11.38
N HIS A 62 -6.47 8.03 11.39
CA HIS A 62 -5.19 8.38 12.00
C HIS A 62 -5.20 9.77 12.65
N ALA A 63 -4.23 9.99 13.54
CA ALA A 63 -4.05 11.26 14.25
C ALA A 63 -3.03 12.21 13.60
N ALA A 64 -2.62 11.96 12.36
CA ALA A 64 -1.68 12.81 11.64
C ALA A 64 -2.28 14.20 11.34
N ASP A 65 -1.41 15.19 11.05
CA ASP A 65 -1.81 16.57 10.70
C ASP A 65 -2.35 16.69 9.26
N THR A 66 -3.24 15.78 8.85
CA THR A 66 -4.01 15.82 7.60
C THR A 66 -5.32 15.05 7.78
N ASP A 67 -6.35 15.43 7.03
CA ASP A 67 -7.63 14.70 6.96
C ASP A 67 -7.66 13.72 5.75
N GLU A 68 -6.59 13.67 4.96
CA GLU A 68 -6.47 12.79 3.80
C GLU A 68 -5.97 11.40 4.19
N THR A 69 -6.45 10.37 3.49
CA THR A 69 -5.94 9.00 3.60
C THR A 69 -4.43 8.94 3.38
N LEU A 70 -3.72 8.31 4.30
CA LEU A 70 -2.29 8.06 4.18
C LEU A 70 -2.00 6.66 3.64
N LEU A 71 -1.04 6.58 2.74
CA LEU A 71 -0.48 5.36 2.19
C LEU A 71 0.82 5.03 2.91
N VAL A 72 0.93 3.80 3.40
CA VAL A 72 2.13 3.23 3.99
C VAL A 72 2.51 1.93 3.29
N VAL A 73 3.76 1.49 3.49
CA VAL A 73 4.23 0.19 3.03
C VAL A 73 3.36 -0.91 3.64
N GLY A 74 2.90 -1.84 2.79
CA GLY A 74 2.05 -2.95 3.17
C GLY A 74 2.80 -4.26 3.46
N PRO A 75 2.06 -5.28 3.92
CA PRO A 75 2.62 -6.56 4.37
C PRO A 75 3.25 -7.40 3.26
N VAL A 76 2.77 -7.26 2.01
CA VAL A 76 3.27 -8.04 0.87
C VAL A 76 4.50 -7.39 0.23
N ALA A 77 4.76 -6.11 0.53
CA ALA A 77 5.83 -5.38 -0.11
C ALA A 77 7.22 -5.81 0.36
N PHE A 78 8.14 -5.86 -0.61
CA PHE A 78 9.57 -5.80 -0.41
C PHE A 78 10.07 -4.49 -1.06
N PRO A 79 10.00 -3.35 -0.34
CA PRO A 79 10.29 -2.04 -0.90
C PRO A 79 11.60 -2.00 -1.68
N ALA A 80 11.49 -1.64 -2.96
CA ALA A 80 12.61 -1.49 -3.86
C ALA A 80 12.69 -0.04 -4.29
N LEU A 81 13.84 0.62 -4.08
CA LEU A 81 13.94 2.04 -4.40
C LEU A 81 14.20 2.24 -5.90
N PRO A 82 13.34 2.97 -6.64
CA PRO A 82 13.57 3.25 -8.06
C PRO A 82 14.80 4.12 -8.30
N ASP A 83 15.39 4.00 -9.48
CA ASP A 83 16.55 4.80 -9.88
C ASP A 83 16.26 6.30 -9.79
N GLY A 84 17.05 7.01 -8.98
CA GLY A 84 16.95 8.46 -8.80
C GLY A 84 15.94 8.93 -7.72
N ALA A 85 15.18 8.01 -7.12
CA ALA A 85 14.16 8.31 -6.11
C ALA A 85 14.74 8.79 -4.76
N ALA A 86 16.00 8.47 -4.45
CA ALA A 86 16.68 8.88 -3.21
C ALA A 86 16.73 10.41 -2.97
N ASP A 87 16.48 11.21 -4.00
CA ASP A 87 16.50 12.67 -3.97
C ASP A 87 15.11 13.28 -3.75
N LEU A 88 14.03 12.48 -3.86
CA LEU A 88 12.66 12.95 -3.73
C LEU A 88 12.41 13.67 -2.39
N PRO A 89 12.90 13.18 -1.22
CA PRO A 89 12.72 13.89 0.05
C PRO A 89 13.41 15.26 0.13
N HIS A 90 14.32 15.57 -0.81
CA HIS A 90 14.98 16.88 -0.92
C HIS A 90 14.30 17.81 -1.92
N ILE A 91 13.57 17.26 -2.88
CA ILE A 91 12.86 18.00 -3.93
C ILE A 91 11.46 18.35 -3.46
N MET A 92 10.80 17.42 -2.77
CA MET A 92 9.41 17.56 -2.33
C MET A 92 9.32 18.11 -0.92
N ASP A 93 8.35 19.01 -0.69
CA ASP A 93 8.05 19.60 0.62
C ASP A 93 6.95 18.79 1.33
N VAL A 94 7.20 17.49 1.52
CA VAL A 94 6.26 16.58 2.22
C VAL A 94 6.56 16.62 3.71
N PRO A 95 5.56 16.91 4.57
CA PRO A 95 5.76 16.88 6.02
C PRO A 95 5.96 15.44 6.51
N SER A 96 6.87 15.26 7.47
CA SER A 96 6.98 13.99 8.19
C SER A 96 5.71 13.76 9.02
N ARG A 97 5.12 12.56 8.93
CA ARG A 97 3.94 12.17 9.71
C ARG A 97 4.28 10.95 10.55
N ASP A 98 3.90 10.99 11.82
CA ASP A 98 4.03 9.85 12.72
C ASP A 98 2.69 9.10 12.77
N LEU A 99 2.68 7.89 12.24
CA LEU A 99 1.51 7.02 12.23
C LEU A 99 1.61 6.01 13.35
N ALA A 100 0.60 5.98 14.22
CA ALA A 100 0.50 4.97 15.25
C ALA A 100 0.44 3.58 14.60
N ARG A 101 1.35 2.69 15.02
CA ARG A 101 1.44 1.32 14.50
C ARG A 101 0.10 0.59 14.56
N ASP A 102 -0.64 0.76 15.64
CA ASP A 102 -1.95 0.13 15.83
C ASP A 102 -2.98 0.58 14.78
N ALA A 103 -2.92 1.85 14.34
CA ALA A 103 -3.80 2.36 13.28
C ALA A 103 -3.51 1.67 11.94
N VAL A 104 -2.22 1.46 11.62
CA VAL A 104 -1.81 0.74 10.41
C VAL A 104 -2.27 -0.72 10.46
N ILE A 105 -2.10 -1.40 11.60
CA ILE A 105 -2.52 -2.80 11.77
C ILE A 105 -4.04 -2.93 11.63
N GLU A 106 -4.82 -2.04 12.24
CA GLU A 106 -6.27 -2.09 12.14
C GLU A 106 -6.76 -1.75 10.71
N ALA A 107 -6.09 -0.85 9.99
CA ALA A 107 -6.39 -0.59 8.59
C ALA A 107 -6.20 -1.84 7.72
N VAL A 108 -5.07 -2.56 7.87
CA VAL A 108 -4.83 -3.84 7.17
C VAL A 108 -5.90 -4.86 7.50
N LYS A 109 -6.23 -5.05 8.79
CA LYS A 109 -7.25 -6.01 9.23
C LYS A 109 -8.64 -5.68 8.71
N SER A 110 -9.04 -4.41 8.78
CA SER A 110 -10.36 -3.98 8.32
C SER A 110 -10.51 -4.27 6.84
N ARG A 111 -9.50 -3.88 6.07
CA ARG A 111 -9.46 -4.10 4.63
C ARG A 111 -9.48 -5.58 4.25
N PHE A 112 -8.64 -6.40 4.89
CA PHE A 112 -8.62 -7.84 4.65
C PHE A 112 -9.98 -8.49 4.92
N ARG A 113 -10.65 -8.10 6.01
CA ARG A 113 -12.00 -8.60 6.34
C ARG A 113 -13.01 -8.22 5.26
N GLU A 114 -12.97 -6.98 4.77
CA GLU A 114 -13.86 -6.51 3.71
C GLU A 114 -13.61 -7.26 2.40
N ASP A 115 -12.36 -7.40 1.99
CA ASP A 115 -11.96 -8.14 0.79
C ASP A 115 -12.40 -9.61 0.86
N ALA A 116 -12.17 -10.28 2.00
CA ALA A 116 -12.58 -11.67 2.20
C ALA A 116 -14.10 -11.83 2.10
N VAL A 117 -14.87 -10.92 2.70
CA VAL A 117 -16.34 -10.93 2.60
C VAL A 117 -16.79 -10.74 1.15
N MET A 118 -16.14 -9.86 0.41
CA MET A 118 -16.48 -9.60 -0.99
C MET A 118 -16.11 -10.77 -1.91
N ALA A 119 -14.92 -11.36 -1.73
CA ALA A 119 -14.47 -12.52 -2.50
C ALA A 119 -15.44 -13.70 -2.32
N VAL A 120 -15.80 -14.03 -1.08
CA VAL A 120 -16.78 -15.09 -0.78
C VAL A 120 -18.15 -14.79 -1.37
N LYS A 121 -18.67 -13.56 -1.23
CA LYS A 121 -19.97 -13.18 -1.78
C LYS A 121 -20.03 -13.28 -3.31
N ASN A 122 -18.91 -13.04 -3.97
CA ASN A 122 -18.80 -13.07 -5.42
C ASN A 122 -18.42 -14.46 -5.96
N SER A 123 -18.18 -15.46 -5.09
CA SER A 123 -17.60 -16.75 -5.47
C SER A 123 -16.29 -16.59 -6.27
N ASP A 124 -15.46 -15.63 -5.86
CA ASP A 124 -14.18 -15.34 -6.50
C ASP A 124 -13.07 -16.22 -5.91
N GLU A 125 -12.96 -17.44 -6.44
CA GLU A 125 -12.00 -18.45 -5.96
C GLU A 125 -10.54 -17.99 -6.06
N ASP A 126 -10.18 -17.31 -7.16
CA ASP A 126 -8.83 -16.78 -7.37
C ASP A 126 -8.48 -15.72 -6.31
N ARG A 127 -9.43 -14.84 -5.98
CA ARG A 127 -9.23 -13.85 -4.92
C ARG A 127 -9.17 -14.50 -3.54
N VAL A 128 -9.96 -15.54 -3.28
CA VAL A 128 -9.88 -16.30 -2.02
C VAL A 128 -8.49 -16.91 -1.83
N GLU A 129 -7.94 -17.57 -2.85
CA GLU A 129 -6.58 -18.14 -2.81
C GLU A 129 -5.53 -17.05 -2.53
N THR A 130 -5.63 -15.92 -3.23
CA THR A 130 -4.73 -14.77 -3.01
C THR A 130 -4.82 -14.25 -1.56
N LEU A 131 -6.02 -14.13 -1.00
CA LEU A 131 -6.20 -13.66 0.37
C LEU A 131 -5.69 -14.67 1.40
N LEU A 132 -5.69 -15.97 1.11
CA LEU A 132 -5.04 -16.95 1.98
C LEU A 132 -3.53 -16.71 2.05
N ASP A 133 -2.86 -16.49 0.92
CA ASP A 133 -1.43 -16.16 0.88
C ASP A 133 -1.14 -14.86 1.64
N VAL A 134 -1.89 -13.79 1.34
CA VAL A 134 -1.76 -12.49 2.01
C VAL A 134 -1.96 -12.61 3.53
N SER A 135 -2.82 -13.52 3.99
CA SER A 135 -3.01 -13.72 5.43
C SER A 135 -1.73 -14.15 6.14
N TYR A 136 -0.90 -14.99 5.50
CA TYR A 136 0.39 -15.41 6.05
C TYR A 136 1.40 -14.26 6.06
N ASP A 137 1.42 -13.45 5.00
CA ASP A 137 2.26 -12.25 4.95
C ASP A 137 1.89 -11.26 6.06
N ILE A 138 0.59 -11.03 6.30
CA ILE A 138 0.10 -10.17 7.40
C ILE A 138 0.56 -10.69 8.76
N GLU A 139 0.45 -12.00 9.02
CA GLU A 139 0.92 -12.59 10.29
C GLU A 139 2.43 -12.42 10.47
N ALA A 140 3.20 -12.64 9.40
CA ALA A 140 4.65 -12.50 9.40
C ALA A 140 5.11 -11.05 9.55
N TRP A 141 4.35 -10.10 9.00
CA TRP A 141 4.72 -8.68 8.94
C TRP A 141 4.81 -8.04 10.32
N GLU A 142 3.93 -8.37 11.26
CA GLU A 142 3.89 -7.73 12.59
C GLU A 142 3.54 -8.67 13.76
N SER A 143 3.70 -9.99 13.60
CA SER A 143 3.24 -10.97 14.61
C SER A 143 1.76 -10.79 14.99
N VAL A 144 0.94 -10.40 14.00
CA VAL A 144 -0.51 -10.25 14.14
C VAL A 144 -1.14 -11.63 14.11
N GLU A 145 -2.12 -11.93 14.96
CA GLU A 145 -2.89 -13.18 14.88
C GLU A 145 -4.00 -13.07 13.80
N MET A 146 -3.95 -13.91 12.77
CA MET A 146 -4.97 -14.00 11.70
C MET A 146 -5.70 -15.35 11.64
N ASP A 147 -5.24 -16.36 12.41
CA ASP A 147 -5.79 -17.73 12.44
C ASP A 147 -7.32 -17.81 12.39
N GLY A 148 -8.03 -17.09 13.27
CA GLY A 148 -9.51 -17.15 13.30
C GLY A 148 -10.24 -16.52 12.11
N LEU A 149 -9.54 -15.77 11.26
CA LEU A 149 -10.06 -15.21 10.01
C LEU A 149 -9.73 -16.12 8.82
N ARG A 150 -8.57 -16.77 8.85
CA ARG A 150 -8.15 -17.78 7.86
C ARG A 150 -9.04 -19.01 7.89
N ASP A 151 -9.36 -19.54 9.07
CA ASP A 151 -10.26 -20.70 9.22
C ASP A 151 -11.61 -20.49 8.50
N ARG A 152 -12.10 -19.24 8.43
CA ARG A 152 -13.35 -18.90 7.74
C ARG A 152 -13.21 -18.81 6.22
N LEU A 153 -12.02 -18.51 5.72
CA LEU A 153 -11.70 -18.53 4.29
C LEU A 153 -11.40 -19.95 3.80
N ASP A 154 -10.86 -20.83 4.64
CA ASP A 154 -10.61 -22.24 4.29
C ASP A 154 -11.90 -23.09 4.27
N ASP A 155 -12.96 -22.63 4.94
CA ASP A 155 -14.24 -23.34 5.09
C ASP A 155 -15.25 -23.11 3.95
N VAL A 156 -14.93 -22.31 2.93
CA VAL A 156 -15.82 -21.94 1.80
C VAL A 156 -15.62 -22.78 0.54
#